data_AF-A0A080WI46-F1
#
_entry.id   AF-A0A080WI46-F1
#
_cell.length_a   1.000
_cell.length_b   1.000
_cell.length_c   1.000
_cell.angle_alpha   90.00
_cell.angle_beta   90.00
_cell.angle_gamma   90.00
#
_symmetry.space_group_name_H-M   'P 1'
#
loop_
_entity.id
_entity.type
_entity.pdbx_description
1 polymer ?
#
loop_
_entity_poly.entity_id
_entity_poly.type
_entity_poly.pdbx_seq_one_letter_code
_entity_poly.pdbx_strand_id
1 'polypeptide(L)'
;MTPFFFYPLSHPPLHTYANLLLTLIVVSFLAISKDPAKVVQLVSQTLPCPPSNNLPNSSSLSPACVFSPIVQTIQSRLQPDQSPYINITHAVPPKFSLSSLPTSPPSTPNRLFPGDDYFNMTVFSNATAAPHYPFTSASSSSSLSGGAQSQAPYVPTPIVPPYSVNIAAVERYLPPTSTCEYQNLFTTSGPSVLLDRLRELSPRDGTLLLVYPTLRGAQCFKQHYLNPILDPLLRNLVGLHCLPSDIGTALSSTPALKHMDPFETMHSKVSQLCSSLTYRDRTTFTLSYASPGCIPLSRDLWTEWYIAQESPRAREILDYWRNDHRTRHHTASKGMGMDREVTSAMVLRDVVDGIRKRATTEPMDDAEREGVEVGIFVIRRSLSQSST
;
A
#
# COMPACT_ATOMS: atom_id res chain seq x y z
N MET A 1 48.41 -22.04 23.40
CA MET A 1 48.28 -20.79 22.61
C MET A 1 47.22 -21.02 21.56
N THR A 2 46.00 -20.58 21.84
CA THR A 2 44.83 -20.63 20.96
C THR A 2 44.21 -19.24 21.02
N PRO A 3 43.99 -18.55 19.89
CA PRO A 3 43.55 -17.16 19.92
C PRO A 3 42.03 -17.10 20.20
N PHE A 4 41.66 -16.27 21.17
CA PHE A 4 40.29 -15.83 21.38
C PHE A 4 39.88 -14.91 20.23
N PHE A 5 38.93 -15.34 19.40
CA PHE A 5 38.21 -14.45 18.50
C PHE A 5 37.10 -13.75 19.29
N PHE A 6 37.26 -12.44 19.51
CA PHE A 6 36.16 -11.56 19.88
C PHE A 6 35.22 -11.45 18.67
N TYR A 7 34.02 -12.00 18.76
CA TYR A 7 32.92 -11.62 17.88
C TYR A 7 32.42 -10.23 18.30
N PRO A 8 32.33 -9.24 17.38
CA PRO A 8 31.67 -7.99 17.70
C PRO A 8 30.17 -8.24 17.84
N LEU A 9 29.59 -7.80 18.96
CA LEU A 9 28.14 -7.66 19.15
C LEU A 9 27.60 -6.75 18.05
N SER A 10 26.97 -7.34 17.03
CA SER A 10 26.21 -6.61 16.03
C SER A 10 25.00 -5.98 16.69
N HIS A 11 25.05 -4.68 16.94
CA HIS A 11 23.87 -3.89 17.28
C HIS A 11 22.80 -4.09 16.18
N PRO A 12 21.54 -4.41 16.53
CA PRO A 12 20.48 -4.47 15.53
C PRO A 12 20.26 -3.06 14.95
N PRO A 13 19.95 -2.93 13.65
CA PRO A 13 19.81 -1.65 12.98
C PRO A 13 18.71 -0.80 13.64
N LEU A 14 18.88 0.53 13.63
CA LEU A 14 17.92 1.51 14.17
C LEU A 14 16.46 1.28 13.72
N HIS A 15 16.25 0.70 12.53
CA HIS A 15 14.94 0.28 12.02
C HIS A 15 14.22 -0.74 12.91
N THR A 16 14.93 -1.63 13.61
CA THR A 16 14.32 -2.64 14.47
C THR A 16 13.72 -2.02 15.73
N TYR A 17 14.38 -1.01 16.31
CA TYR A 17 13.89 -0.30 17.49
C TYR A 17 12.70 0.62 17.18
N ALA A 18 12.72 1.30 16.03
CA ALA A 18 11.59 2.12 15.59
C ALA A 18 10.33 1.28 15.32
N ASN A 19 10.49 0.10 14.70
CA ASN A 19 9.39 -0.83 14.47
C ASN A 19 8.84 -1.43 15.78
N LEU A 20 9.71 -1.76 16.74
CA LEU A 20 9.29 -2.25 18.06
C LEU A 20 8.55 -1.16 18.86
N LEU A 21 9.03 0.07 18.86
CA LEU A 21 8.36 1.19 19.54
C LEU A 21 7.00 1.48 18.90
N LEU A 22 6.92 1.51 17.57
CA LEU A 22 5.67 1.73 16.84
C LEU A 22 4.63 0.65 17.14
N THR A 23 5.05 -0.62 17.09
CA THR A 23 4.16 -1.76 17.38
C THR A 23 3.71 -1.76 18.84
N LEU A 24 4.59 -1.39 19.76
CA LEU A 24 4.21 -1.18 21.16
C LEU A 24 3.19 -0.06 21.33
N ILE A 25 3.30 1.06 20.60
CA ILE A 25 2.32 2.15 20.63
C ILE A 25 0.97 1.69 20.07
N VAL A 26 0.97 0.97 18.94
CA VAL A 26 -0.27 0.44 18.35
C VAL A 26 -0.96 -0.53 19.31
N VAL A 27 -0.20 -1.37 19.99
CA VAL A 27 -0.73 -2.39 20.90
C VAL A 27 -1.01 -1.82 22.30
N SER A 28 -0.37 -0.71 22.74
CA SER A 28 -0.49 -0.17 24.12
C SER A 28 -1.92 0.20 24.52
N PHE A 29 -2.76 0.53 23.54
CA PHE A 29 -4.14 0.93 23.77
C PHE A 29 -5.14 -0.21 23.68
N LEU A 30 -4.71 -1.41 23.28
CA LEU A 30 -5.58 -2.57 23.26
C LEU A 30 -5.89 -3.01 24.69
N ALA A 31 -7.17 -2.96 25.04
CA ALA A 31 -7.70 -3.66 26.20
C ALA A 31 -7.70 -5.17 25.91
N ILE A 32 -6.52 -5.78 26.04
CA ILE A 32 -6.34 -7.21 25.85
C ILE A 32 -7.04 -7.94 27.02
N SER A 33 -8.18 -8.55 26.71
CA SER A 33 -8.90 -9.37 27.67
C SER A 33 -8.19 -10.71 27.82
N LYS A 34 -7.98 -11.15 29.05
CA LYS A 34 -7.53 -12.54 29.36
C LYS A 34 -8.61 -13.60 29.11
N ASP A 35 -9.72 -13.18 28.52
CA ASP A 35 -10.84 -14.04 28.21
C ASP A 35 -10.59 -14.64 26.83
N PRO A 36 -10.32 -15.94 26.71
CA PRO A 36 -10.04 -16.59 25.44
C PRO A 36 -11.22 -16.53 24.47
N ALA A 37 -12.44 -16.22 24.94
CA ALA A 37 -13.60 -15.99 24.08
C ALA A 37 -13.55 -14.64 23.34
N LYS A 38 -12.69 -13.69 23.77
CA LYS A 38 -12.56 -12.39 23.10
C LYS A 38 -11.46 -12.44 22.05
N VAL A 39 -11.91 -12.47 20.79
CA VAL A 39 -11.04 -12.44 19.61
C VAL A 39 -10.58 -11.00 19.32
N VAL A 40 -9.28 -10.82 19.06
CA VAL A 40 -8.72 -9.58 18.54
C VAL A 40 -8.93 -9.54 17.02
N GLN A 41 -9.71 -8.56 16.54
CA GLN A 41 -9.95 -8.36 15.12
C GLN A 41 -8.94 -7.37 14.54
N LEU A 42 -8.16 -7.81 13.57
CA LEU A 42 -7.16 -7.02 12.86
C LEU A 42 -7.53 -6.91 11.38
N VAL A 43 -7.44 -5.71 10.82
CA VAL A 43 -7.56 -5.47 9.38
C VAL A 43 -6.20 -5.02 8.85
N SER A 44 -5.73 -5.65 7.77
CA SER A 44 -4.48 -5.30 7.10
C SER A 44 -4.75 -4.92 5.65
N GLN A 45 -4.27 -3.75 5.23
CA GLN A 45 -4.36 -3.30 3.86
C GLN A 45 -3.07 -2.65 3.39
N THR A 46 -2.40 -3.27 2.43
CA THR A 46 -1.25 -2.69 1.74
C THR A 46 -1.67 -2.28 0.34
N LEU A 47 -1.29 -1.07 -0.07
CA LEU A 47 -1.61 -0.46 -1.35
C LEU A 47 -0.31 -0.12 -2.09
N PRO A 48 -0.04 -0.72 -3.27
CA PRO A 48 -0.77 -1.84 -3.87
C PRO A 48 -0.62 -3.13 -3.05
N CYS A 49 -1.51 -4.09 -3.30
CA CYS A 49 -1.48 -5.38 -2.61
C CYS A 49 -0.16 -6.12 -2.93
N PRO A 50 0.52 -6.70 -1.93
CA PRO A 50 1.79 -7.40 -2.16
C PRO A 50 1.63 -8.55 -3.16
N PRO A 51 2.64 -8.76 -4.02
CA PRO A 51 2.67 -9.90 -4.92
C PRO A 51 2.65 -11.19 -4.10
N SER A 52 2.06 -12.24 -4.67
CA SER A 52 2.06 -13.59 -4.09
C SER A 52 3.48 -14.03 -3.72
N ASN A 53 3.63 -14.83 -2.64
CA ASN A 53 4.87 -15.42 -2.11
C ASN A 53 5.74 -16.24 -3.10
N ASN A 54 5.48 -16.16 -4.41
CA ASN A 54 6.28 -16.75 -5.47
C ASN A 54 7.59 -15.96 -5.74
N LEU A 55 7.87 -14.89 -5.01
CA LEU A 55 9.20 -14.26 -5.05
C LEU A 55 10.18 -15.14 -4.26
N PRO A 56 11.30 -15.59 -4.86
CA PRO A 56 12.35 -16.28 -4.13
C PRO A 56 12.87 -15.35 -3.02
N ASN A 57 13.00 -15.88 -1.79
CA ASN A 57 13.46 -15.16 -0.58
C ASN A 57 12.50 -14.08 -0.02
N SER A 58 11.19 -14.31 -0.08
CA SER A 58 10.13 -13.45 0.49
C SER A 58 10.38 -12.98 1.95
N SER A 59 11.08 -13.80 2.76
CA SER A 59 11.43 -13.47 4.15
C SER A 59 12.47 -12.35 4.33
N SER A 60 13.14 -11.90 3.26
CA SER A 60 14.13 -10.79 3.30
C SER A 60 13.66 -9.50 2.59
N LEU A 61 12.45 -9.49 2.03
CA LEU A 61 11.96 -8.34 1.26
C LEU A 61 11.52 -7.22 2.21
N SER A 62 12.14 -6.05 2.06
CA SER A 62 11.73 -4.83 2.77
C SER A 62 10.77 -4.00 1.91
N PRO A 63 9.71 -3.42 2.50
CA PRO A 63 9.36 -3.48 3.91
C PRO A 63 8.65 -4.78 4.29
N ALA A 64 9.01 -5.33 5.45
CA ALA A 64 8.25 -6.41 6.07
C ALA A 64 6.86 -5.88 6.46
N CYS A 65 5.80 -6.64 6.19
CA CYS A 65 4.43 -6.24 6.51
C CYS A 65 4.29 -5.90 8.00
N VAL A 66 3.70 -4.74 8.32
CA VAL A 66 3.70 -4.20 9.70
C VAL A 66 2.83 -5.03 10.64
N PHE A 67 1.92 -5.86 10.12
CA PHE A 67 1.06 -6.70 10.96
C PHE A 67 1.83 -7.83 11.66
N SER A 68 2.91 -8.39 11.10
CA SER A 68 3.62 -9.51 11.75
C SER A 68 4.26 -9.07 13.08
N PRO A 69 4.99 -7.93 13.14
CA PRO A 69 5.43 -7.35 14.41
C PRO A 69 4.28 -7.01 15.37
N ILE A 70 3.12 -6.54 14.89
CA ILE A 70 1.94 -6.27 15.73
C ILE A 70 1.45 -7.57 16.38
N VAL A 71 1.29 -8.64 15.61
CA VAL A 71 0.86 -9.97 16.09
C VAL A 71 1.84 -10.50 17.14
N GLN A 72 3.14 -10.46 16.85
CA GLN A 72 4.19 -10.87 17.79
C GLN A 72 4.12 -10.04 19.08
N THR A 73 3.89 -8.73 18.98
CA THR A 73 3.76 -7.86 20.14
C THR A 73 2.52 -8.20 20.98
N ILE A 74 1.37 -8.48 20.36
CA ILE A 74 0.16 -8.93 21.07
C ILE A 74 0.42 -10.25 21.81
N GLN A 75 1.01 -11.23 21.12
CA GLN A 75 1.31 -12.54 21.69
C GLN A 75 2.32 -12.41 22.85
N SER A 76 3.35 -11.58 22.70
CA SER A 76 4.39 -11.39 23.73
C SER A 76 3.91 -10.71 25.02
N ARG A 77 2.79 -9.96 24.97
CA ARG A 77 2.24 -9.28 26.15
C ARG A 77 1.49 -10.20 27.10
N LEU A 78 1.27 -11.45 26.69
CA LEU A 78 0.42 -12.39 27.41
C LEU A 78 1.18 -13.67 27.67
N GLN A 79 0.81 -14.35 28.74
CA GLN A 79 1.30 -15.70 28.96
C GLN A 79 0.72 -16.64 27.89
N PRO A 80 1.41 -17.75 27.54
CA PRO A 80 0.97 -18.67 26.48
C PRO A 80 -0.45 -19.25 26.68
N ASP A 81 -0.91 -19.34 27.92
CA ASP A 81 -2.26 -19.79 28.31
C ASP A 81 -3.33 -18.69 28.25
N GLN A 82 -2.92 -17.44 28.00
CA GLN A 82 -3.76 -16.23 28.05
C GLN A 82 -3.80 -15.47 26.72
N SER A 83 -3.15 -15.97 25.67
CA SER A 83 -3.16 -15.31 24.36
C SER A 83 -4.54 -15.42 23.70
N PRO A 84 -5.21 -14.30 23.34
CA PRO A 84 -6.48 -14.34 22.65
C PRO A 84 -6.26 -14.89 21.24
N TYR A 85 -7.34 -15.39 20.66
CA TYR A 85 -7.40 -15.60 19.22
C TYR A 85 -7.28 -14.25 18.50
N ILE A 86 -6.49 -14.22 17.44
CA ILE A 86 -6.29 -13.07 16.57
C ILE A 86 -6.85 -13.45 15.20
N ASN A 87 -7.84 -12.70 14.73
CA ASN A 87 -8.37 -12.85 13.39
C ASN A 87 -7.88 -11.67 12.53
N ILE A 88 -7.22 -11.98 11.41
CA ILE A 88 -6.65 -11.02 10.50
C ILE A 88 -7.44 -11.04 9.19
N THR A 89 -8.13 -9.95 8.89
CA THR A 89 -8.76 -9.73 7.58
C THR A 89 -7.83 -8.93 6.69
N HIS A 90 -7.30 -9.57 5.66
CA HIS A 90 -6.50 -8.92 4.63
C HIS A 90 -7.42 -8.32 3.56
N ALA A 91 -7.30 -7.02 3.36
CA ALA A 91 -7.95 -6.28 2.29
C ALA A 91 -7.20 -6.54 0.97
N VAL A 92 -7.83 -7.26 0.05
CA VAL A 92 -7.21 -7.71 -1.20
C VAL A 92 -7.97 -7.23 -2.43
N PRO A 93 -7.36 -7.18 -3.63
CA PRO A 93 -8.09 -6.90 -4.85
C PRO A 93 -9.19 -7.94 -5.13
N PRO A 94 -10.26 -7.60 -5.88
CA PRO A 94 -11.34 -8.55 -6.19
C PRO A 94 -10.88 -9.83 -6.90
N LYS A 95 -9.77 -9.78 -7.63
CA LYS A 95 -9.14 -10.92 -8.31
C LYS A 95 -7.86 -11.31 -7.57
N PHE A 96 -7.99 -11.87 -6.37
CA PHE A 96 -6.87 -12.29 -5.53
C PHE A 96 -6.93 -13.80 -5.26
N SER A 97 -5.76 -14.46 -5.23
CA SER A 97 -5.65 -15.88 -4.91
C SER A 97 -5.48 -16.06 -3.41
N LEU A 98 -6.30 -16.87 -2.73
CA LEU A 98 -6.14 -17.08 -1.29
C LEU A 98 -4.78 -17.72 -0.92
N SER A 99 -4.16 -18.45 -1.84
CA SER A 99 -2.80 -18.99 -1.67
C SER A 99 -1.72 -17.91 -1.54
N SER A 100 -2.02 -16.65 -1.90
CA SER A 100 -1.11 -15.52 -1.75
C SER A 100 -1.31 -14.72 -0.46
N LEU A 101 -2.20 -15.16 0.43
CA LEU A 101 -2.21 -14.58 1.77
C LEU A 101 -0.87 -14.85 2.47
N PRO A 102 -0.35 -13.87 3.22
CA PRO A 102 0.81 -14.14 4.06
C PRO A 102 0.43 -15.24 5.05
N THR A 103 1.26 -16.28 5.12
CA THR A 103 1.08 -17.38 6.06
C THR A 103 1.15 -16.84 7.47
N SER A 104 0.12 -17.11 8.29
CA SER A 104 0.18 -16.84 9.73
C SER A 104 1.37 -17.61 10.34
N PRO A 105 2.15 -17.01 11.26
CA PRO A 105 3.12 -17.76 12.04
C PRO A 105 2.39 -18.57 13.14
N PRO A 106 2.65 -19.88 13.33
CA PRO A 106 3.43 -20.78 12.49
C PRO A 106 2.56 -21.58 11.50
N SER A 107 3.20 -21.95 10.39
CA SER A 107 2.62 -22.63 9.24
C SER A 107 2.18 -24.06 9.56
N THR A 108 1.02 -24.47 9.06
CA THR A 108 0.65 -25.90 8.95
C THR A 108 1.19 -26.50 7.64
N PRO A 109 1.30 -27.83 7.51
CA PRO A 109 2.29 -28.74 8.07
C PRO A 109 3.16 -29.29 6.93
N ASN A 110 4.25 -28.64 6.58
CA ASN A 110 5.26 -29.33 5.76
C ASN A 110 6.66 -28.81 6.06
N ARG A 111 7.20 -29.34 7.17
CA ARG A 111 8.64 -29.36 7.55
C ARG A 111 9.23 -27.96 7.78
N LEU A 112 9.74 -27.63 8.97
CA LEU A 112 11.15 -27.91 9.31
C LEU A 112 11.50 -27.65 10.81
N PHE A 113 10.53 -27.34 11.68
CA PHE A 113 10.82 -27.06 13.10
C PHE A 113 10.04 -28.00 14.04
N PRO A 114 10.69 -28.73 14.97
CA PRO A 114 10.00 -29.49 15.99
C PRO A 114 9.48 -28.53 17.07
N GLY A 115 8.17 -28.29 17.12
CA GLY A 115 7.53 -27.46 18.16
C GLY A 115 6.23 -26.75 17.77
N ASP A 116 5.88 -26.67 16.47
CA ASP A 116 4.67 -25.98 16.01
C ASP A 116 3.46 -26.92 15.99
N ASP A 117 2.74 -27.00 17.12
CA ASP A 117 1.50 -27.76 17.23
C ASP A 117 0.33 -27.03 16.55
N TYR A 118 -0.27 -27.67 15.55
CA TYR A 118 -1.47 -27.19 14.84
C TYR A 118 -2.64 -26.79 15.75
N PHE A 119 -2.78 -27.46 16.90
CA PHE A 119 -3.83 -27.21 17.88
C PHE A 119 -3.59 -25.98 18.76
N ASN A 120 -2.40 -25.37 18.70
CA ASN A 120 -2.04 -24.17 19.45
C ASN A 120 -2.04 -22.91 18.56
N MET A 121 -2.68 -22.97 17.38
CA MET A 121 -2.73 -21.83 16.47
C MET A 121 -3.71 -20.77 17.00
N THR A 122 -3.17 -19.62 17.40
CA THR A 122 -3.96 -18.49 17.92
C THR A 122 -4.23 -17.42 16.87
N VAL A 123 -3.71 -17.57 15.65
CA VAL A 123 -3.80 -16.56 14.58
C VAL A 123 -4.47 -17.15 13.35
N PHE A 124 -5.58 -16.53 12.94
CA PHE A 124 -6.35 -16.93 11.77
C PHE A 124 -6.39 -15.80 10.75
N SER A 125 -6.03 -16.07 9.50
CA SER A 125 -6.05 -15.07 8.42
C SER A 125 -7.18 -15.37 7.44
N ASN A 126 -7.89 -14.34 7.01
CA ASN A 126 -8.89 -14.37 5.95
C ASN A 126 -8.64 -13.23 4.95
N ALA A 127 -9.28 -13.28 3.78
CA ALA A 127 -9.20 -12.24 2.77
C ALA A 127 -10.59 -11.67 2.50
N THR A 128 -10.68 -10.35 2.35
CA THR A 128 -11.89 -9.69 1.86
C THR A 128 -11.54 -8.76 0.71
N ALA A 129 -12.36 -8.80 -0.34
CA ALA A 129 -12.21 -7.92 -1.48
C ALA A 129 -12.42 -6.47 -1.07
N ALA A 130 -11.40 -5.65 -1.25
CA ALA A 130 -11.47 -4.22 -1.01
C ALA A 130 -11.97 -3.47 -2.26
N PRO A 131 -12.75 -2.40 -2.06
CA PRO A 131 -13.14 -1.52 -3.15
C PRO A 131 -11.89 -0.95 -3.82
N HIS A 132 -11.98 -0.78 -5.13
CA HIS A 132 -10.93 -0.10 -5.87
C HIS A 132 -11.12 1.41 -5.70
N TYR A 133 -10.22 2.06 -4.94
CA TYR A 133 -10.26 3.51 -4.78
C TYR A 133 -9.89 4.14 -6.14
N PRO A 134 -10.79 4.96 -6.73
CA PRO A 134 -10.77 5.21 -8.17
C PRO A 134 -9.52 5.97 -8.67
N PHE A 135 -8.96 5.46 -9.76
CA PHE A 135 -7.87 6.08 -10.54
C PHE A 135 -8.32 7.31 -11.35
N THR A 136 -9.60 7.38 -11.65
CA THR A 136 -10.19 8.48 -12.41
C THR A 136 -11.14 9.21 -11.48
N SER A 137 -11.10 10.54 -11.49
CA SER A 137 -12.16 11.32 -10.87
C SER A 137 -13.51 10.72 -11.28
N ALA A 138 -14.48 10.64 -10.37
CA ALA A 138 -15.87 10.37 -10.75
C ALA A 138 -16.43 11.42 -11.76
N SER A 139 -15.62 12.38 -12.19
CA SER A 139 -15.86 13.37 -13.23
C SER A 139 -15.23 13.06 -14.61
N SER A 140 -14.57 11.92 -14.84
CA SER A 140 -13.94 11.65 -16.16
C SER A 140 -14.35 10.35 -16.87
N SER A 141 -15.29 9.56 -16.33
CA SER A 141 -15.94 8.47 -17.07
C SER A 141 -17.35 8.83 -17.59
N SER A 142 -17.73 10.12 -17.53
CA SER A 142 -19.02 10.63 -18.02
C SER A 142 -18.89 11.81 -18.99
N SER A 143 -17.72 12.07 -19.57
CA SER A 143 -17.56 13.09 -20.62
C SER A 143 -17.84 12.53 -22.02
N LEU A 144 -19.00 11.87 -22.19
CA LEU A 144 -19.63 11.58 -23.50
C LEU A 144 -21.16 11.60 -23.45
N SER A 145 -21.79 11.92 -22.32
CA SER A 145 -23.23 12.16 -22.24
C SER A 145 -23.51 13.49 -21.56
N GLY A 146 -23.80 14.50 -22.38
CA GLY A 146 -24.31 15.79 -21.92
C GLY A 146 -25.58 15.61 -21.09
N GLY A 147 -25.46 15.79 -19.79
CA GLY A 147 -26.56 15.75 -18.85
C GLY A 147 -26.02 15.96 -17.44
N ALA A 148 -26.54 16.96 -16.73
CA ALA A 148 -26.19 17.27 -15.35
C ALA A 148 -26.45 16.04 -14.45
N GLN A 149 -25.42 15.21 -14.23
CA GLN A 149 -25.50 14.11 -13.29
C GLN A 149 -25.23 14.64 -11.89
N SER A 150 -26.30 14.70 -11.10
CA SER A 150 -26.28 14.87 -9.65
C SER A 150 -25.19 13.99 -9.04
N GLN A 151 -24.21 14.60 -8.37
CA GLN A 151 -23.18 13.89 -7.61
C GLN A 151 -23.88 13.12 -6.48
N ALA A 152 -24.12 11.83 -6.69
CA ALA A 152 -24.61 10.98 -5.62
C ALA A 152 -23.59 11.03 -4.45
N PRO A 153 -24.05 11.17 -3.19
CA PRO A 153 -23.14 11.21 -2.05
C PRO A 153 -22.38 9.87 -1.98
N TYR A 154 -21.05 9.95 -1.85
CA TYR A 154 -20.22 8.75 -1.69
C TYR A 154 -20.63 7.99 -0.43
N VAL A 155 -20.94 6.71 -0.60
CA VAL A 155 -21.23 5.78 0.50
C VAL A 155 -19.94 5.03 0.83
N PRO A 156 -19.43 5.14 2.08
CA PRO A 156 -18.25 4.40 2.52
C PRO A 156 -18.41 2.90 2.34
N THR A 157 -17.30 2.25 2.03
CA THR A 157 -17.23 0.87 1.59
C THR A 157 -16.40 0.05 2.57
N PRO A 158 -16.92 -0.18 3.79
CA PRO A 158 -16.22 -0.99 4.77
C PRO A 158 -16.16 -2.44 4.29
N ILE A 159 -15.04 -3.10 4.56
CA ILE A 159 -14.78 -4.50 4.21
C ILE A 159 -15.11 -5.45 5.37
N VAL A 160 -15.29 -4.91 6.57
CA VAL A 160 -15.73 -5.63 7.77
C VAL A 160 -16.87 -4.86 8.44
N PRO A 161 -17.66 -5.48 9.33
CA PRO A 161 -18.73 -4.78 10.04
C PRO A 161 -18.19 -3.51 10.74
N PRO A 162 -18.88 -2.37 10.66
CA PRO A 162 -18.51 -1.17 11.41
C PRO A 162 -18.35 -1.46 12.90
N TYR A 163 -17.43 -0.76 13.56
CA TYR A 163 -17.19 -0.87 15.01
C TYR A 163 -16.64 -2.22 15.51
N SER A 164 -16.19 -3.10 14.61
CA SER A 164 -15.74 -4.45 14.95
C SER A 164 -14.21 -4.59 15.08
N VAL A 165 -13.43 -3.65 14.53
CA VAL A 165 -11.98 -3.80 14.39
C VAL A 165 -11.22 -3.24 15.58
N ASN A 166 -10.33 -4.03 16.17
CA ASN A 166 -9.44 -3.56 17.23
C ASN A 166 -8.22 -2.84 16.66
N ILE A 167 -7.64 -3.38 15.58
CA ILE A 167 -6.47 -2.80 14.92
C ILE A 167 -6.67 -2.75 13.41
N ALA A 168 -6.52 -1.59 12.80
CA ALA A 168 -6.41 -1.46 11.34
C ALA A 168 -5.00 -1.00 10.96
N ALA A 169 -4.37 -1.66 9.99
CA ALA A 169 -3.10 -1.24 9.42
C ALA A 169 -3.28 -0.92 7.93
N VAL A 170 -2.98 0.32 7.55
CA VAL A 170 -3.00 0.79 6.16
C VAL A 170 -1.60 1.20 5.77
N GLU A 171 -1.04 0.52 4.78
CA GLU A 171 0.32 0.72 4.32
C GLU A 171 0.32 1.13 2.85
N ARG A 172 1.01 2.23 2.55
CA ARG A 172 1.36 2.62 1.19
C ARG A 172 2.78 3.16 1.20
N TYR A 173 3.57 2.72 0.23
CA TYR A 173 4.95 3.15 0.06
C TYR A 173 5.19 3.85 -1.28
N LEU A 174 4.44 3.48 -2.32
CA LEU A 174 4.50 4.12 -3.63
C LEU A 174 3.53 5.30 -3.71
N PRO A 175 3.87 6.39 -4.43
CA PRO A 175 2.94 7.48 -4.63
C PRO A 175 1.66 7.01 -5.35
N PRO A 176 0.51 7.63 -5.07
CA PRO A 176 -0.71 7.38 -5.82
C PRO A 176 -0.57 7.59 -7.31
N THR A 177 -1.26 6.73 -8.06
CA THR A 177 -1.41 6.88 -9.50
C THR A 177 -2.26 8.11 -9.83
N SER A 178 -3.29 8.42 -9.02
CA SER A 178 -4.23 9.50 -9.28
C SER A 178 -4.19 10.62 -8.24
N THR A 179 -4.38 11.86 -8.71
CA THR A 179 -4.53 13.03 -7.84
C THR A 179 -5.74 12.89 -6.90
N CYS A 180 -6.85 12.34 -7.41
CA CYS A 180 -8.08 12.20 -6.64
C CYS A 180 -7.91 11.23 -5.46
N GLU A 181 -7.16 10.15 -5.65
CA GLU A 181 -6.87 9.19 -4.57
C GLU A 181 -6.15 9.87 -3.41
N TYR A 182 -5.17 10.73 -3.68
CA TYR A 182 -4.49 11.50 -2.65
C TYR A 182 -5.39 12.54 -1.99
N GLN A 183 -6.11 13.33 -2.79
CA GLN A 183 -6.95 14.41 -2.28
C GLN A 183 -8.07 13.90 -1.37
N ASN A 184 -8.70 12.78 -1.73
CA ASN A 184 -9.79 12.20 -0.95
C ASN A 184 -9.30 11.52 0.35
N LEU A 185 -8.02 11.15 0.45
CA LEU A 185 -7.49 10.44 1.62
C LEU A 185 -7.83 11.14 2.94
N PHE A 186 -7.74 12.47 2.97
CA PHE A 186 -7.92 13.29 4.17
C PHE A 186 -9.31 13.93 4.29
N THR A 187 -10.27 13.56 3.43
CA THR A 187 -11.61 14.14 3.45
C THR A 187 -12.61 13.22 4.15
N THR A 188 -13.71 13.81 4.62
CA THR A 188 -14.88 13.04 5.11
C THR A 188 -15.89 12.75 4.01
N SER A 189 -15.63 13.23 2.79
CA SER A 189 -16.50 13.18 1.63
C SER A 189 -15.71 12.64 0.44
N GLY A 190 -16.11 11.48 -0.06
CA GLY A 190 -15.44 10.81 -1.17
C GLY A 190 -14.72 9.52 -0.78
N PRO A 191 -14.28 8.74 -1.78
CA PRO A 191 -13.63 7.45 -1.58
C PRO A 191 -12.28 7.60 -0.87
N SER A 192 -12.18 7.07 0.34
CA SER A 192 -10.97 7.13 1.16
C SER A 192 -10.77 5.85 1.95
N VAL A 193 -9.61 5.21 1.70
CA VAL A 193 -9.17 4.06 2.49
C VAL A 193 -9.05 4.39 3.97
N LEU A 194 -8.55 5.59 4.29
CA LEU A 194 -8.39 6.02 5.67
C LEU A 194 -9.76 6.16 6.35
N LEU A 195 -10.73 6.77 5.66
CA LEU A 195 -12.08 6.95 6.20
C LEU A 195 -12.79 5.60 6.41
N ASP A 196 -12.72 4.69 5.44
CA ASP A 196 -13.35 3.37 5.55
C ASP A 196 -12.79 2.59 6.75
N ARG A 197 -11.46 2.53 6.88
CA ARG A 197 -10.80 1.83 7.99
C ARG A 197 -11.07 2.49 9.36
N LEU A 198 -11.15 3.83 9.43
CA LEU A 198 -11.55 4.54 10.65
C LEU A 198 -12.98 4.22 11.11
N ARG A 199 -13.91 3.99 10.17
CA ARG A 199 -15.30 3.62 10.50
C ARG A 199 -15.44 2.20 11.02
N GLU A 200 -14.55 1.31 10.59
CA GLU A 200 -14.49 -0.08 11.05
C GLU A 200 -13.95 -0.22 12.46
N LEU A 201 -13.14 0.74 12.93
CA LEU A 201 -12.57 0.73 14.27
C LEU A 201 -13.64 0.66 15.35
N SER A 202 -13.39 -0.21 16.33
CA SER A 202 -14.15 -0.30 17.56
C SER A 202 -14.14 1.02 18.31
N PRO A 203 -15.29 1.47 18.83
CA PRO A 203 -15.37 2.66 19.68
C PRO A 203 -14.71 2.43 21.06
N ARG A 204 -14.34 1.19 21.40
CA ARG A 204 -13.69 0.82 22.66
C ARG A 204 -12.19 0.67 22.44
N ASP A 205 -11.53 1.78 22.12
CA ASP A 205 -10.08 1.86 21.94
C ASP A 205 -9.52 1.14 20.70
N GLY A 206 -10.29 1.17 19.60
CA GLY A 206 -9.78 0.76 18.29
C GLY A 206 -8.63 1.66 17.85
N THR A 207 -7.61 1.07 17.23
CA THR A 207 -6.39 1.78 16.80
C THR A 207 -6.15 1.56 15.31
N LEU A 208 -5.83 2.62 14.57
CA LEU A 208 -5.41 2.57 13.18
C LEU A 208 -3.98 3.05 13.04
N LEU A 209 -3.16 2.25 12.36
CA LEU A 209 -1.84 2.62 11.88
C LEU A 209 -1.95 3.00 10.39
N LEU A 210 -1.51 4.20 10.04
CA LEU A 210 -1.35 4.65 8.67
C LEU A 210 0.14 4.86 8.38
N VAL A 211 0.65 4.18 7.36
CA VAL A 211 1.95 4.43 6.74
C VAL A 211 1.69 4.90 5.32
N TYR A 212 2.12 6.12 4.98
CA TYR A 212 1.80 6.73 3.69
C TYR A 212 2.96 7.60 3.18
N PRO A 213 3.29 7.60 1.87
CA PRO A 213 4.41 8.38 1.34
C PRO A 213 4.19 9.89 1.53
N THR A 214 5.24 10.60 1.96
CA THR A 214 5.25 12.06 1.95
C THR A 214 5.57 12.57 0.54
N LEU A 215 5.42 13.88 0.29
CA LEU A 215 5.91 14.50 -0.95
C LEU A 215 7.40 14.20 -1.18
N ARG A 216 8.23 14.30 -0.12
CA ARG A 216 9.66 14.03 -0.20
C ARG A 216 9.95 12.57 -0.53
N GLY A 217 9.25 11.63 0.11
CA GLY A 217 9.39 10.20 -0.21
C GLY A 217 8.94 9.86 -1.62
N ALA A 218 7.85 10.45 -2.10
CA ALA A 218 7.38 10.28 -3.46
C ALA A 218 8.33 10.86 -4.52
N GLN A 219 8.95 12.02 -4.22
CA GLN A 219 10.00 12.59 -5.06
C GLN A 219 11.24 11.70 -5.09
N CYS A 220 11.65 11.20 -3.92
CA CYS A 220 12.77 10.26 -3.80
C CYS A 220 12.51 8.99 -4.63
N PHE A 221 11.34 8.37 -4.45
CA PHE A 221 10.93 7.21 -5.25
C PHE A 221 11.02 7.50 -6.75
N LYS A 222 10.44 8.61 -7.19
CA LYS A 222 10.46 8.96 -8.61
C LYS A 222 11.89 9.17 -9.14
N GLN A 223 12.71 9.93 -8.43
CA GLN A 223 14.03 10.36 -8.90
C GLN A 223 15.08 9.26 -8.82
N HIS A 224 15.09 8.49 -7.74
CA HIS A 224 16.17 7.55 -7.40
C HIS A 224 15.81 6.10 -7.69
N TYR A 225 14.52 5.74 -7.65
CA TYR A 225 14.07 4.37 -7.96
C TYR A 225 13.57 4.28 -9.40
N LEU A 226 12.58 5.11 -9.77
CA LEU A 226 11.83 4.92 -11.01
C LEU A 226 12.53 5.48 -12.26
N ASN A 227 12.86 6.77 -12.27
CA ASN A 227 13.40 7.46 -13.44
C ASN A 227 14.69 6.83 -14.01
N PRO A 228 15.67 6.38 -13.19
CA PRO A 228 16.88 5.73 -13.70
C PRO A 228 16.59 4.48 -14.53
N ILE A 229 15.47 3.81 -14.24
CA ILE A 229 15.02 2.61 -14.95
C ILE A 229 14.08 2.98 -16.11
N LEU A 230 13.07 3.82 -15.85
CA LEU A 230 11.97 4.08 -16.76
C LEU A 230 12.37 5.01 -17.91
N ASP A 231 13.15 6.07 -17.66
CA ASP A 231 13.47 7.06 -18.70
C ASP A 231 14.32 6.46 -19.84
N PRO A 232 15.40 5.69 -19.57
CA PRO A 232 16.15 5.02 -20.64
C PRO A 232 15.31 3.95 -21.35
N LEU A 233 14.39 3.28 -20.63
CA LEU A 233 13.49 2.29 -21.22
C LEU A 233 12.54 2.95 -22.21
N LEU A 234 11.84 4.01 -21.81
CA LEU A 234 10.91 4.72 -22.68
C LEU A 234 11.61 5.34 -23.88
N ARG A 235 12.83 5.88 -23.71
CA ARG A 235 13.63 6.39 -24.83
C ARG A 235 13.96 5.29 -25.85
N ASN A 236 14.27 4.08 -25.39
CA ASN A 236 14.51 2.95 -26.27
C ASN A 236 13.23 2.52 -27.00
N LEU A 237 12.09 2.50 -26.31
CA LEU A 237 10.81 2.13 -26.93
C LEU A 237 10.31 3.18 -27.94
N VAL A 238 10.60 4.46 -27.73
CA VAL A 238 10.38 5.52 -28.74
C VAL A 238 11.14 5.23 -30.02
N GLY A 239 12.40 4.80 -29.92
CA GLY A 239 13.21 4.44 -31.09
C GLY A 239 12.84 3.11 -31.75
N LEU A 240 12.45 2.10 -30.95
CA LEU A 240 12.15 0.74 -31.44
C LEU A 240 10.74 0.55 -31.97
N HIS A 241 9.74 1.19 -31.33
CA HIS A 241 8.32 1.03 -31.65
C HIS A 241 7.71 2.28 -32.29
N CYS A 242 8.53 3.27 -32.65
CA CYS A 242 8.08 4.57 -33.15
C CYS A 242 7.02 5.23 -32.25
N LEU A 243 7.10 4.99 -30.92
CA LEU A 243 6.17 5.60 -29.97
C LEU A 243 6.38 7.12 -29.99
N PRO A 244 5.32 7.93 -30.16
CA PRO A 244 5.48 9.36 -30.12
C PRO A 244 5.85 9.85 -28.70
N SER A 245 6.62 10.94 -28.66
CA SER A 245 7.28 11.41 -27.43
C SER A 245 6.31 11.84 -26.31
N ASP A 246 5.10 12.23 -26.69
CA ASP A 246 3.99 12.56 -25.79
C ASP A 246 3.50 11.33 -25.01
N ILE A 247 3.47 10.15 -25.64
CA ILE A 247 3.13 8.89 -24.97
C ILE A 247 4.20 8.47 -23.98
N GLY A 248 5.48 8.64 -24.32
CA GLY A 248 6.58 8.45 -23.37
C GLY A 248 6.42 9.36 -22.15
N THR A 249 6.10 10.63 -22.37
CA THR A 249 5.85 11.61 -21.30
C THR A 249 4.62 11.24 -20.45
N ALA A 250 3.55 10.74 -21.08
CA ALA A 250 2.37 10.29 -20.37
C ALA A 250 2.66 9.07 -19.50
N LEU A 251 3.42 8.09 -20.01
CA LEU A 251 3.81 6.88 -19.28
C LEU A 251 4.71 7.19 -18.08
N SER A 252 5.68 8.11 -18.21
CA SER A 252 6.57 8.53 -17.10
C SER A 252 5.93 9.53 -16.13
N SER A 253 4.72 10.02 -16.43
CA SER A 253 4.03 10.97 -15.55
C SER A 253 3.60 10.33 -14.23
N THR A 254 3.68 11.10 -13.15
CA THR A 254 3.19 10.73 -11.81
C THR A 254 2.25 11.84 -11.34
N PRO A 255 0.97 11.82 -11.75
CA PRO A 255 0.07 12.96 -11.60
C PRO A 255 -0.12 13.43 -10.15
N ALA A 256 -0.23 12.48 -9.22
CA ALA A 256 -0.51 12.79 -7.82
C ALA A 256 0.61 13.59 -7.14
N LEU A 257 1.86 13.45 -7.62
CA LEU A 257 3.03 14.09 -7.02
C LEU A 257 2.89 15.61 -6.88
N LYS A 258 2.20 16.26 -7.83
CA LYS A 258 1.96 17.72 -7.82
C LYS A 258 1.08 18.20 -6.66
N HIS A 259 0.33 17.28 -6.06
CA HIS A 259 -0.65 17.56 -5.02
C HIS A 259 -0.30 16.93 -3.68
N MET A 260 0.74 16.09 -3.63
CA MET A 260 1.23 15.51 -2.39
C MET A 260 1.86 16.58 -1.49
N ASP A 261 1.75 16.38 -0.19
CA ASP A 261 2.21 17.36 0.81
C ASP A 261 3.41 16.84 1.60
N PRO A 262 4.25 17.73 2.16
CA PRO A 262 5.25 17.35 3.16
C PRO A 262 4.57 16.81 4.44
N PHE A 263 5.35 16.12 5.26
CA PHE A 263 4.88 15.48 6.50
C PHE A 263 4.04 16.40 7.39
N GLU A 264 4.52 17.63 7.65
CA GLU A 264 3.83 18.57 8.55
C GLU A 264 2.40 18.91 8.09
N THR A 265 2.22 19.11 6.78
CA THR A 265 0.91 19.38 6.21
C THR A 265 0.02 18.13 6.26
N MET A 266 0.57 16.94 6.03
CA MET A 266 -0.18 15.68 6.20
C MET A 266 -0.62 15.52 7.65
N HIS A 267 0.24 15.81 8.62
CA HIS A 267 -0.08 15.79 10.06
C HIS A 267 -1.27 16.71 10.39
N SER A 268 -1.26 17.95 9.88
CA SER A 268 -2.38 18.88 10.06
C SER A 268 -3.68 18.35 9.42
N LYS A 269 -3.61 17.77 8.21
CA LYS A 269 -4.77 17.18 7.52
C LYS A 269 -5.35 15.97 8.26
N VAL A 270 -4.50 15.07 8.78
CA VAL A 270 -4.93 13.93 9.61
C VAL A 270 -5.60 14.42 10.90
N SER A 271 -5.01 15.42 11.56
CA SER A 271 -5.58 16.02 12.77
C SER A 271 -6.96 16.63 12.49
N GLN A 272 -7.08 17.39 11.40
CA GLN A 272 -8.34 17.99 10.98
C GLN A 272 -9.41 16.94 10.63
N LEU A 273 -9.03 15.85 9.98
CA LEU A 273 -9.91 14.72 9.72
C LEU A 273 -10.42 14.11 11.03
N CYS A 274 -9.53 13.86 12.00
CA CYS A 274 -9.90 13.34 13.31
C CYS A 274 -10.88 14.26 14.06
N SER A 275 -10.63 15.57 14.07
CA SER A 275 -11.55 16.56 14.66
C SER A 275 -12.91 16.58 13.95
N SER A 276 -12.91 16.54 12.62
CA SER A 276 -14.13 16.54 11.80
C SER A 276 -14.99 15.29 12.02
N LEU A 277 -14.35 14.13 12.19
CA LEU A 277 -15.04 12.88 12.52
C LEU A 277 -15.58 12.88 13.95
N THR A 278 -14.78 13.35 14.91
CA THR A 278 -15.19 13.48 16.32
C THR A 278 -16.43 14.38 16.47
N TYR A 279 -16.50 15.47 15.71
CA TYR A 279 -17.67 16.36 15.73
C TYR A 279 -18.95 15.69 15.22
N ARG A 280 -18.84 14.73 14.29
CA ARG A 280 -19.99 14.08 13.63
C ARG A 280 -20.42 12.77 14.29
N ASP A 281 -19.54 12.15 15.07
CA ASP A 281 -19.72 10.83 15.65
C ASP A 281 -19.89 10.94 17.18
N ARG A 282 -20.48 9.92 17.82
CA ARG A 282 -20.56 9.83 19.30
C ARG A 282 -19.27 9.28 19.92
N THR A 283 -18.20 9.29 19.14
CA THR A 283 -16.89 8.74 19.48
C THR A 283 -15.82 9.76 19.15
N THR A 284 -14.72 9.70 19.88
CA THR A 284 -13.58 10.61 19.73
C THR A 284 -12.49 9.93 18.93
N PHE A 285 -11.99 10.62 17.91
CA PHE A 285 -10.82 10.24 17.14
C PHE A 285 -9.64 11.12 17.56
N THR A 286 -8.54 10.49 17.98
CA THR A 286 -7.34 11.20 18.46
C THR A 286 -6.10 10.72 17.71
N LEU A 287 -5.29 11.66 17.24
CA LEU A 287 -3.97 11.35 16.70
C LEU A 287 -3.01 11.15 17.88
N SER A 288 -2.70 9.88 18.18
CA SER A 288 -1.92 9.48 19.35
C SER A 288 -0.41 9.51 19.11
N TYR A 289 0.01 9.30 17.85
CA TYR A 289 1.41 9.36 17.44
C TYR A 289 1.51 9.81 15.99
N ALA A 290 2.54 10.60 15.68
CA ALA A 290 2.91 10.94 14.33
C ALA A 290 4.42 11.17 14.21
N SER A 291 5.05 10.61 13.19
CA SER A 291 6.46 10.86 12.87
C SER A 291 6.74 10.59 11.41
N PRO A 292 7.67 11.31 10.77
CA PRO A 292 8.27 10.83 9.54
C PRO A 292 9.15 9.61 9.82
N GLY A 293 9.33 8.76 8.82
CA GLY A 293 10.30 7.65 8.84
C GLY A 293 10.79 7.35 7.44
N CYS A 294 12.03 6.86 7.30
CA CYS A 294 12.55 6.38 6.02
C CYS A 294 12.42 4.86 5.95
N ILE A 295 12.01 4.32 4.80
CA ILE A 295 11.81 2.88 4.62
C ILE A 295 12.49 2.44 3.32
N PRO A 296 13.53 1.59 3.41
CA PRO A 296 14.17 1.03 2.22
C PRO A 296 13.24 0.04 1.53
N LEU A 297 13.07 0.19 0.22
CA LEU A 297 12.24 -0.69 -0.59
C LEU A 297 13.13 -1.63 -1.40
N SER A 298 12.96 -2.94 -1.27
CA SER A 298 13.69 -3.87 -2.11
C SER A 298 13.22 -3.76 -3.56
N ARG A 299 14.17 -3.87 -4.50
CA ARG A 299 13.86 -3.76 -5.94
C ARG A 299 12.87 -4.81 -6.42
N ASP A 300 12.97 -6.02 -5.91
CA ASP A 300 12.03 -7.08 -6.26
C ASP A 300 10.60 -6.76 -5.82
N LEU A 301 10.43 -6.09 -4.67
CA LEU A 301 9.11 -5.77 -4.14
C LEU A 301 8.51 -4.52 -4.78
N TRP A 302 9.23 -3.40 -4.80
CA TRP A 302 8.67 -2.15 -5.32
C TRP A 302 8.40 -2.25 -6.82
N THR A 303 9.18 -3.03 -7.56
CA THR A 303 8.97 -3.23 -9.01
C THR A 303 7.62 -3.89 -9.27
N GLU A 304 7.29 -4.97 -8.56
CA GLU A 304 6.00 -5.64 -8.72
C GLU A 304 4.84 -4.77 -8.24
N TRP A 305 5.04 -4.00 -7.15
CA TRP A 305 4.06 -3.00 -6.71
C TRP A 305 3.80 -1.95 -7.79
N TYR A 306 4.87 -1.37 -8.36
CA TYR A 306 4.75 -0.35 -9.39
C TYR A 306 4.05 -0.90 -10.63
N ILE A 307 4.43 -2.10 -11.08
CA ILE A 307 3.80 -2.77 -12.23
C ILE A 307 2.32 -3.03 -11.95
N ALA A 308 1.97 -3.59 -10.79
CA ALA A 308 0.59 -3.87 -10.42
C ALA A 308 -0.26 -2.60 -10.35
N GLN A 309 0.30 -1.52 -9.82
CA GLN A 309 -0.36 -0.22 -9.69
C GLN A 309 -0.53 0.48 -11.04
N GLU A 310 0.50 0.56 -11.87
CA GLU A 310 0.53 1.41 -13.07
C GLU A 310 0.08 0.72 -14.36
N SER A 311 0.08 -0.63 -14.42
CA SER A 311 -0.33 -1.37 -15.63
C SER A 311 -1.71 -0.98 -16.17
N PRO A 312 -2.76 -0.77 -15.34
CA PRO A 312 -4.06 -0.32 -15.84
C PRO A 312 -3.99 1.04 -16.54
N ARG A 313 -3.32 2.02 -15.93
CA ARG A 313 -3.14 3.37 -16.50
C ARG A 313 -2.30 3.34 -17.77
N ALA A 314 -1.20 2.59 -17.77
CA ALA A 314 -0.35 2.43 -18.94
C ALA A 314 -1.10 1.81 -20.12
N ARG A 315 -1.96 0.81 -19.86
CA ARG A 315 -2.83 0.21 -20.88
C ARG A 315 -3.80 1.24 -21.47
N GLU A 316 -4.46 2.03 -20.62
CA GLU A 316 -5.39 3.08 -21.06
C GLU A 316 -4.71 4.11 -21.98
N ILE A 317 -3.51 4.57 -21.61
CA ILE A 317 -2.72 5.50 -22.42
C ILE A 317 -2.36 4.90 -23.78
N LEU A 318 -1.92 3.64 -23.80
CA LEU A 318 -1.54 2.95 -25.04
C LEU A 318 -2.75 2.61 -25.93
N ASP A 319 -3.90 2.28 -25.33
CA ASP A 319 -5.13 2.04 -26.09
C ASP A 319 -5.69 3.34 -26.69
N TYR A 320 -5.62 4.45 -25.96
CA TYR A 320 -5.95 5.79 -26.49
C TYR A 320 -5.07 6.15 -27.69
N TRP A 321 -3.75 5.99 -27.54
CA TRP A 321 -2.77 6.20 -28.62
C TRP A 321 -3.13 5.39 -29.86
N ARG A 322 -3.33 4.08 -29.73
CA ARG A 322 -3.65 3.20 -30.87
C ARG A 322 -4.95 3.63 -31.56
N ASN A 323 -5.97 4.01 -30.79
CA ASN A 323 -7.25 4.42 -31.36
C ASN A 323 -7.14 5.75 -32.12
N ASP A 324 -6.38 6.74 -31.63
CA ASP A 324 -6.10 7.99 -32.34
C ASP A 324 -5.25 7.76 -33.61
N HIS A 325 -4.27 6.85 -33.56
CA HIS A 325 -3.48 6.49 -34.75
C HIS A 325 -4.33 5.77 -35.83
N ARG A 326 -5.26 4.89 -35.44
CA ARG A 326 -6.16 4.22 -36.38
C ARG A 326 -7.12 5.19 -37.06
N THR A 327 -7.71 6.14 -36.32
CA THR A 327 -8.64 7.12 -36.90
C THR A 327 -7.95 8.09 -37.87
N ARG A 328 -6.67 8.42 -37.64
CA ARG A 328 -5.88 9.29 -38.55
C ARG A 328 -5.39 8.58 -39.81
N HIS A 329 -5.07 7.27 -39.74
CA HIS A 329 -4.58 6.53 -40.90
C HIS A 329 -5.68 5.93 -41.80
N HIS A 330 -6.94 5.90 -41.37
CA HIS A 330 -8.05 5.49 -42.24
C HIS A 330 -8.32 6.42 -43.43
N THR A 331 -7.71 7.61 -43.48
CA THR A 331 -7.77 8.52 -44.63
C THR A 331 -6.52 8.47 -45.54
N ALA A 332 -5.46 7.74 -45.14
CA ALA A 332 -4.19 7.75 -45.85
C ALA A 332 -3.40 6.43 -45.69
N SER A 333 -3.82 5.35 -46.37
CA SER A 333 -2.93 4.32 -46.95
C SER A 333 -3.72 3.07 -47.38
N LYS A 334 -4.29 3.12 -48.58
CA LYS A 334 -4.46 1.92 -49.40
C LYS A 334 -3.10 1.64 -50.03
N GLY A 335 -2.35 0.68 -49.49
CA GLY A 335 -1.17 0.11 -50.14
C GLY A 335 0.17 0.59 -49.61
N MET A 336 0.70 -0.12 -48.62
CA MET A 336 2.06 -0.68 -48.68
C MET A 336 2.13 -1.77 -47.61
N GLY A 337 2.29 -3.02 -48.03
CA GLY A 337 2.45 -4.15 -47.12
C GLY A 337 3.84 -4.14 -46.52
N MET A 338 3.94 -3.73 -45.26
CA MET A 338 4.92 -4.16 -44.25
C MET A 338 4.71 -3.27 -43.05
N ASP A 339 3.99 -3.75 -42.05
CA ASP A 339 4.22 -3.24 -40.70
C ASP A 339 3.86 -4.33 -39.70
N ARG A 340 4.82 -4.71 -38.86
CA ARG A 340 4.50 -5.47 -37.66
C ARG A 340 3.51 -4.63 -36.89
N GLU A 341 2.24 -5.05 -36.80
CA GLU A 341 1.24 -4.33 -36.04
C GLU A 341 1.65 -4.36 -34.55
N VAL A 342 2.34 -3.30 -34.10
CA VAL A 342 2.75 -3.15 -32.70
C VAL A 342 1.48 -2.92 -31.88
N THR A 343 1.10 -3.91 -31.09
CA THR A 343 -0.11 -3.83 -30.27
C THR A 343 0.17 -3.13 -28.93
N SER A 344 -0.82 -2.47 -28.34
CA SER A 344 -0.74 -1.91 -26.98
C SER A 344 -0.25 -2.94 -25.96
N ALA A 345 -0.63 -4.20 -26.14
CA ALA A 345 -0.23 -5.31 -25.28
C ALA A 345 1.25 -5.67 -25.42
N MET A 346 1.82 -5.59 -26.63
CA MET A 346 3.26 -5.79 -26.86
C MET A 346 4.08 -4.68 -26.21
N VAL A 347 3.69 -3.41 -26.41
CA VAL A 347 4.40 -2.28 -25.79
C VAL A 347 4.31 -2.35 -24.27
N LEU A 348 3.12 -2.64 -23.72
CA LEU A 348 2.95 -2.80 -22.27
C LEU A 348 3.82 -3.92 -21.72
N ARG A 349 3.91 -5.06 -22.43
CA ARG A 349 4.79 -6.16 -22.05
C ARG A 349 6.26 -5.73 -22.05
N ASP A 350 6.71 -5.04 -23.08
CA ASP A 350 8.10 -4.56 -23.18
C ASP A 350 8.43 -3.54 -22.08
N VAL A 351 7.46 -2.70 -21.69
CA VAL A 351 7.61 -1.80 -20.53
C VAL A 351 7.75 -2.62 -19.25
N VAL A 352 6.85 -3.57 -19.00
CA VAL A 352 6.86 -4.40 -17.79
C VAL A 352 8.13 -5.25 -17.67
N ASP A 353 8.49 -5.97 -18.73
CA ASP A 353 9.69 -6.81 -18.80
C ASP A 353 10.96 -5.95 -18.72
N GLY A 354 10.93 -4.76 -19.34
CA GLY A 354 12.01 -3.78 -19.28
C GLY A 354 12.27 -3.24 -17.87
N ILE A 355 11.22 -2.92 -17.11
CA ILE A 355 11.34 -2.45 -15.72
C ILE A 355 11.98 -3.56 -14.86
N ARG A 356 11.45 -4.78 -14.90
CA ARG A 356 12.00 -5.92 -14.14
C ARG A 356 13.47 -6.16 -14.44
N LYS A 357 13.82 -6.21 -15.73
CA LYS A 357 15.21 -6.43 -16.16
C LYS A 357 16.12 -5.32 -15.64
N ARG A 358 15.75 -4.06 -15.86
CA ARG A 358 16.58 -2.91 -15.47
C ARG A 358 16.71 -2.75 -13.95
N ALA A 359 15.66 -3.07 -13.20
CA ALA A 359 15.75 -3.10 -11.74
C ALA A 359 16.87 -4.02 -11.23
N THR A 360 17.19 -5.10 -11.94
CA THR A 360 18.31 -5.98 -11.55
C THR A 360 19.68 -5.52 -12.05
N THR A 361 19.75 -4.72 -13.12
CA THR A 361 21.02 -4.39 -13.80
C THR A 361 21.54 -2.98 -13.52
N GLU A 362 20.67 -2.01 -13.28
CA GLU A 362 21.08 -0.63 -13.01
C GLU A 362 21.73 -0.52 -11.63
N PRO A 363 22.74 0.34 -11.42
CA PRO A 363 23.32 0.55 -10.10
C PRO A 363 22.30 1.19 -9.13
N MET A 364 22.42 0.88 -7.84
CA MET A 364 21.64 1.49 -6.76
C MET A 364 22.41 2.66 -6.16
N ASP A 365 21.81 3.85 -6.18
CA ASP A 365 22.39 5.04 -5.56
C ASP A 365 22.17 5.06 -4.03
N ASP A 366 22.84 6.00 -3.35
CA ASP A 366 22.81 6.10 -1.89
C ASP A 366 21.42 6.47 -1.35
N ALA A 367 20.66 7.29 -2.07
CA ALA A 367 19.32 7.71 -1.69
C ALA A 367 18.33 6.54 -1.76
N GLU A 368 18.48 5.66 -2.75
CA GLU A 368 17.71 4.42 -2.85
C GLU A 368 18.00 3.48 -1.66
N ARG A 369 19.24 3.47 -1.14
CA ARG A 369 19.59 2.67 0.06
C ARG A 369 18.99 3.24 1.34
N GLU A 370 18.92 4.57 1.43
CA GLU A 370 18.36 5.27 2.59
C GLU A 370 16.85 5.02 2.72
N GLY A 371 16.14 4.96 1.59
CA GLY A 371 14.73 4.63 1.54
C GLY A 371 13.82 5.80 1.19
N VAL A 372 12.53 5.50 1.11
CA VAL A 372 11.48 6.50 0.87
C VAL A 372 10.97 7.04 2.20
N GLU A 373 10.79 8.37 2.29
CA GLU A 373 10.17 8.99 3.45
C GLU A 373 8.65 8.75 3.47
N VAL A 374 8.15 8.25 4.59
CA VAL A 374 6.74 8.03 4.87
C VAL A 374 6.31 8.80 6.10
N GLY A 375 5.06 9.23 6.13
CA GLY A 375 4.39 9.65 7.36
C GLY A 375 3.80 8.43 8.05
N ILE A 376 4.11 8.27 9.34
CA ILE A 376 3.58 7.23 10.20
C ILE A 376 2.61 7.90 11.18
N PHE A 377 1.35 7.50 11.17
CA PHE A 377 0.30 8.05 12.02
C PHE A 377 -0.44 6.94 12.77
N VAL A 378 -0.63 7.13 14.08
CA VAL A 378 -1.45 6.23 14.91
C VAL A 378 -2.68 7.00 15.38
N ILE A 379 -3.86 6.58 14.91
CA ILE A 379 -5.15 7.19 15.24
C ILE A 379 -5.92 6.25 16.15
N ARG A 380 -6.43 6.76 17.26
CA ARG A 380 -7.25 6.02 18.21
C ARG A 380 -8.69 6.48 18.15
N ARG A 381 -9.61 5.52 18.29
CA ARG A 381 -11.04 5.76 18.46
C ARG A 381 -11.49 5.32 19.85
N SER A 382 -12.09 6.23 20.61
CA SER A 382 -12.65 5.95 21.93
C SER A 382 -14.10 6.44 22.03
N LEU A 383 -14.85 5.96 23.02
CA LEU A 383 -16.15 6.53 23.36
C LEU A 383 -15.95 7.99 23.78
N SER A 384 -16.84 8.88 23.33
CA SER A 384 -16.85 10.25 23.83
C SER A 384 -17.18 10.20 25.32
N GLN A 385 -16.32 10.78 26.16
CA GLN A 385 -16.61 10.90 27.59
C GLN A 385 -17.85 11.79 27.72
N SER A 386 -18.96 11.22 28.19
CA SER A 386 -20.07 12.02 28.66
C SER A 386 -19.58 12.77 29.89
N SER A 387 -19.37 14.09 29.76
CA SER A 387 -19.21 15.00 30.88
C SER A 387 -20.38 14.76 31.84
N THR A 388 -20.08 14.17 32.99
CA THR A 388 -21.01 13.98 34.11
C THR A 388 -20.92 15.17 35.04
#